data_AF-A0A8C4S1R5-F1
#
_entry.id   AF-A0A8C4S1R5-F1
#
_cell.length_a   1.000
_cell.length_b   1.000
_cell.length_c   1.000
_cell.angle_alpha   90.00
_cell.angle_beta   90.00
_cell.angle_gamma   90.00
#
_symmetry.space_group_name_H-M   'P 1'
#
loop_
_entity.id
_entity.type
_entity.pdbx_description
1 polymer ?
#
loop_
_entity_poly.entity_id
_entity_poly.type
_entity_poly.pdbx_seq_one_letter_code
_entity_poly.pdbx_strand_id
1 'polypeptide(L)'
;NKCTTECKGNGQLLSHFTRFSALPYYRQLHFNSLRPYSCVLRYCGWSKEDHFVFQVTVDQYPHNQQNSRALCMDMLQRFLPHKSRQELNDHQRAWDWYYFTTEQKKTLLQGWMRDKQDLVMKAVMTIKEACAAYEEEEALRNDRKRQQEICAELKEKLEQWRAYQEEVARLEAAIAARKQEEAEEKLRKEKQKETQKRTQDKARIKQYYMEKQRQRDAMEKRDQQQLEELKKRMSEQAIKDKERPAKRDYGTRDMMCLNFSGVHEYTTGVCYPPSKTRINKSLLGPLLLCLQVAVEAEFDPVRMMGDTEASKAKVCMAAENEFILQRPLFSLHTYNENQILSDPRLRIEQALRDAGLHNTLYAKDVLSQITPPKPPRKGLESSVFQT
;
A
#
# COMPACT_ATOMS: atom_id res chain seq x y z
N ASN A 1 -22.84 26.81 -31.98
CA ASN A 1 -23.23 27.51 -33.23
C ASN A 1 -22.62 26.95 -34.53
N LYS A 2 -21.47 26.26 -34.53
CA LYS A 2 -20.92 25.62 -35.75
C LYS A 2 -21.44 24.19 -36.03
N CYS A 3 -21.78 23.41 -34.99
CA CYS A 3 -22.30 22.03 -35.16
C CYS A 3 -23.75 22.00 -35.70
N THR A 4 -24.57 22.99 -35.34
CA THR A 4 -25.95 23.13 -35.85
C THR A 4 -26.03 23.47 -37.34
N THR A 5 -24.97 24.00 -37.93
CA THR A 5 -24.90 24.30 -39.37
C THR A 5 -24.45 23.10 -40.20
N GLU A 6 -23.61 22.22 -39.65
CA GLU A 6 -23.15 21.01 -40.35
C GLU A 6 -24.22 19.90 -40.36
N CYS A 7 -24.93 19.68 -39.24
CA CYS A 7 -26.07 18.74 -39.22
C CYS A 7 -27.22 19.20 -40.15
N LYS A 8 -27.45 20.52 -40.28
CA LYS A 8 -28.40 21.08 -41.27
C LYS A 8 -27.92 20.87 -42.71
N GLY A 9 -26.61 20.92 -42.95
CA GLY A 9 -26.00 20.61 -44.24
C GLY A 9 -26.21 19.16 -44.67
N ASN A 10 -26.09 18.20 -43.76
CA ASN A 10 -26.29 16.77 -44.05
C ASN A 10 -27.75 16.42 -44.33
N GLY A 11 -28.70 17.01 -43.59
CA GLY A 11 -30.13 16.90 -43.90
C GLY A 11 -30.50 17.54 -45.25
N GLN A 12 -29.85 18.65 -45.62
CA GLN A 12 -29.99 19.25 -46.94
C GLN A 12 -29.41 18.36 -48.03
N LEU A 13 -28.23 17.75 -47.85
CA LEU A 13 -27.62 16.83 -48.81
C LEU A 13 -28.50 15.60 -49.09
N LEU A 14 -29.08 14.99 -48.05
CA LEU A 14 -30.06 13.91 -48.20
C LEU A 14 -31.32 14.36 -48.95
N SER A 15 -31.80 15.59 -48.69
CA SER A 15 -32.93 16.19 -49.42
C SER A 15 -32.60 16.51 -50.88
N HIS A 16 -31.36 16.93 -51.17
CA HIS A 16 -30.89 17.21 -52.52
C HIS A 16 -30.68 15.91 -53.32
N PHE A 17 -30.16 14.85 -52.68
CA PHE A 17 -29.98 13.55 -53.32
C PHE A 17 -31.32 12.88 -53.66
N THR A 18 -32.30 12.95 -52.75
CA THR A 18 -33.67 12.47 -53.00
C THR A 18 -34.39 13.31 -54.07
N ARG A 19 -34.14 14.62 -54.14
CA ARG A 19 -34.69 15.48 -55.20
C ARG A 19 -34.02 15.25 -56.56
N PHE A 20 -32.73 14.93 -56.58
CA PHE A 20 -31.98 14.58 -57.78
C PHE A 20 -32.41 13.22 -58.36
N SER A 21 -32.65 12.22 -57.50
CA SER A 21 -33.14 10.90 -57.93
C SER A 21 -34.58 10.93 -58.48
N ALA A 22 -35.35 11.98 -58.13
CA ALA A 22 -36.72 12.25 -58.55
C ALA A 22 -36.84 13.10 -59.84
N LEU A 23 -35.74 13.50 -60.48
CA LEU A 23 -35.81 14.33 -61.68
C LEU A 23 -36.55 13.62 -62.84
N PRO A 24 -37.52 14.29 -63.51
CA PRO A 24 -38.35 13.73 -64.59
C PRO A 24 -37.59 13.47 -65.90
N TYR A 25 -36.30 13.80 -65.95
CA TYR A 25 -35.42 13.68 -67.11
C TYR A 25 -35.45 12.29 -67.77
N TYR A 26 -35.55 11.22 -66.97
CA TYR A 26 -35.59 9.85 -67.47
C TYR A 26 -36.98 9.38 -67.90
N ARG A 27 -38.05 10.00 -67.40
CA ARG A 27 -39.43 9.78 -67.89
C ARG A 27 -39.56 10.33 -69.32
N GLN A 28 -38.84 11.41 -69.63
CA GLN A 28 -38.74 12.00 -70.97
C GLN A 28 -37.99 11.09 -71.96
N LEU A 29 -36.90 10.45 -71.55
CA LEU A 29 -36.15 9.48 -72.38
C LEU A 29 -36.97 8.20 -72.63
N HIS A 30 -37.75 7.75 -71.64
CA HIS A 30 -38.72 6.66 -71.78
C HIS A 30 -39.80 7.00 -72.83
N PHE A 31 -40.32 8.24 -72.82
CA PHE A 31 -41.34 8.69 -73.77
C PHE A 31 -40.80 8.88 -75.20
N ASN A 32 -39.58 9.41 -75.35
CA ASN A 32 -39.00 9.76 -76.65
C ASN A 32 -38.39 8.56 -77.40
N SER A 33 -37.90 7.53 -76.70
CA SER A 33 -37.39 6.30 -77.33
C SER A 33 -38.49 5.35 -77.85
N LEU A 34 -39.76 5.59 -77.51
CA LEU A 34 -40.92 4.74 -77.82
C LEU A 34 -41.73 5.17 -79.04
N ARG A 35 -41.48 6.37 -79.59
CA ARG A 35 -42.36 6.97 -80.62
C ARG A 35 -42.08 6.53 -82.06
N PRO A 36 -40.81 6.37 -82.52
CA PRO A 36 -40.57 6.14 -83.96
C PRO A 36 -40.85 4.71 -84.45
N TYR A 37 -40.75 3.68 -83.59
CA TYR A 37 -40.86 2.27 -84.01
C TYR A 37 -42.18 1.58 -83.61
N SER A 38 -43.04 2.23 -82.81
CA SER A 38 -44.22 1.58 -82.22
C SER A 38 -45.46 1.58 -83.11
N CYS A 39 -45.53 2.36 -84.19
CA CYS A 39 -46.72 2.38 -85.06
C CYS A 39 -46.68 1.29 -86.14
N VAL A 40 -45.51 0.98 -86.69
CA VAL A 40 -45.33 -0.07 -87.72
C VAL A 40 -45.26 -1.47 -87.11
N LEU A 41 -44.76 -1.60 -85.88
CA LEU A 41 -44.65 -2.89 -85.18
C LEU A 41 -45.91 -3.30 -84.40
N ARG A 42 -46.81 -2.37 -84.06
CA ARG A 42 -48.00 -2.67 -83.22
C ARG A 42 -48.98 -3.64 -83.87
N TYR A 43 -49.09 -3.62 -85.20
CA TYR A 43 -49.94 -4.54 -85.96
C TYR A 43 -49.13 -5.50 -86.84
N CYS A 44 -47.80 -5.58 -86.66
CA CYS A 44 -46.89 -6.40 -87.48
C CYS A 44 -47.07 -6.21 -89.00
N GLY A 45 -47.41 -5.00 -89.45
CA GLY A 45 -47.64 -4.69 -90.87
C GLY A 45 -49.03 -5.03 -91.42
N TRP A 46 -49.97 -5.53 -90.59
CA TRP A 46 -51.34 -5.84 -90.98
C TRP A 46 -52.30 -4.65 -90.77
N SER A 47 -53.48 -4.72 -91.39
CA SER A 47 -54.58 -3.80 -91.10
C SER A 47 -55.01 -3.95 -89.64
N LYS A 48 -55.56 -2.88 -89.05
CA LYS A 48 -56.00 -2.89 -87.65
C LYS A 48 -57.13 -3.90 -87.44
N GLU A 49 -57.99 -4.04 -88.44
CA GLU A 49 -59.15 -4.93 -88.44
C GLU A 49 -58.72 -6.40 -88.54
N ASP A 50 -57.82 -6.74 -89.47
CA ASP A 50 -57.31 -8.12 -89.63
C ASP A 50 -56.48 -8.55 -88.40
N HIS A 51 -55.66 -7.63 -87.86
CA HIS A 51 -54.88 -7.89 -86.65
C HIS A 51 -55.78 -8.08 -85.42
N PHE A 52 -56.89 -7.34 -85.32
CA PHE A 52 -57.86 -7.51 -84.24
C PHE A 52 -58.56 -8.86 -84.32
N VAL A 53 -58.99 -9.29 -85.51
CA VAL A 53 -59.57 -10.62 -85.73
C VAL A 53 -58.55 -11.71 -85.37
N PHE A 54 -57.28 -11.52 -85.75
CA PHE A 54 -56.20 -12.43 -85.38
C PHE A 54 -56.03 -12.52 -83.86
N GLN A 55 -55.91 -11.39 -83.16
CA GLN A 55 -55.71 -11.34 -81.72
C GLN A 55 -56.87 -12.00 -80.96
N VAL A 56 -58.12 -11.61 -81.29
CA VAL A 56 -59.32 -12.15 -80.65
C VAL A 56 -59.45 -13.65 -80.88
N THR A 57 -59.06 -14.16 -82.06
CA THR A 57 -59.09 -15.60 -82.34
C THR A 57 -58.01 -16.32 -81.55
N VAL A 58 -56.77 -15.80 -81.49
CA VAL A 58 -55.68 -16.42 -80.73
C VAL A 58 -56.00 -16.46 -79.23
N ASP A 59 -56.56 -15.38 -78.68
CA ASP A 59 -56.92 -15.28 -77.25
C ASP A 59 -58.03 -16.27 -76.84
N GLN A 60 -58.88 -16.71 -77.77
CA GLN A 60 -59.92 -17.71 -77.54
C GLN A 60 -59.38 -19.14 -77.40
N TYR A 61 -58.15 -19.41 -77.87
CA TYR A 61 -57.54 -20.74 -77.84
C TYR A 61 -56.39 -20.81 -76.83
N PRO A 62 -56.62 -21.27 -75.59
CA PRO A 62 -55.57 -21.38 -74.58
C PRO A 62 -54.49 -22.38 -75.01
N HIS A 63 -53.25 -22.12 -74.61
CA HIS A 63 -52.08 -22.97 -74.92
C HIS A 63 -52.11 -24.37 -74.25
N ASN A 64 -53.09 -24.64 -73.38
CA ASN A 64 -53.22 -25.88 -72.61
C ASN A 64 -53.98 -27.00 -73.35
N GLN A 65 -54.57 -26.71 -74.52
CA GLN A 65 -55.31 -27.71 -75.31
C GLN A 65 -54.40 -28.38 -76.35
N GLN A 66 -54.46 -29.71 -76.45
CA GLN A 66 -53.76 -30.45 -77.51
C GLN A 66 -54.28 -30.00 -78.89
N ASN A 67 -53.37 -29.76 -79.84
CA ASN A 67 -53.67 -29.21 -81.17
C ASN A 67 -54.27 -27.78 -81.21
N SER A 68 -54.20 -27.02 -80.11
CA SER A 68 -54.66 -25.62 -80.03
C SER A 68 -54.13 -24.74 -81.18
N ARG A 69 -52.84 -24.88 -81.54
CA ARG A 69 -52.24 -24.17 -82.67
C ARG A 69 -52.88 -24.51 -84.02
N ALA A 70 -53.16 -25.79 -84.26
CA ALA A 70 -53.74 -26.23 -85.53
C ALA A 70 -55.18 -25.74 -85.66
N LEU A 71 -55.98 -25.87 -84.59
CA LEU A 71 -57.36 -25.40 -84.55
C LEU A 71 -57.47 -23.88 -84.69
N CYS A 72 -56.58 -23.13 -84.03
CA CYS A 72 -56.49 -21.68 -84.17
C CYS A 72 -56.16 -21.29 -85.62
N MET A 73 -55.19 -21.95 -86.25
CA MET A 73 -54.82 -21.69 -87.65
C MET A 73 -55.92 -22.00 -88.66
N ASP A 74 -56.69 -23.06 -88.42
CA ASP A 74 -57.82 -23.42 -89.30
C ASP A 74 -58.99 -22.44 -89.12
N MET A 75 -59.22 -21.92 -87.92
CA MET A 75 -60.23 -20.88 -87.67
C MET A 75 -59.83 -19.52 -88.21
N LEU A 76 -58.56 -19.15 -88.10
CA LEU A 76 -58.02 -17.93 -88.70
C LEU A 76 -58.16 -17.93 -90.23
N GLN A 77 -57.97 -19.08 -90.89
CA GLN A 77 -58.21 -19.22 -92.34
C GLN A 77 -59.69 -19.04 -92.72
N ARG A 78 -60.63 -19.37 -91.82
CA ARG A 78 -62.08 -19.17 -92.04
C ARG A 78 -62.48 -17.70 -91.85
N PHE A 79 -61.91 -17.02 -90.86
CA PHE A 79 -62.21 -15.61 -90.59
C PHE A 79 -61.47 -14.65 -91.53
N LEU A 80 -60.33 -15.06 -92.09
CA LEU A 80 -59.51 -14.26 -93.00
C LEU A 80 -59.25 -15.02 -94.32
N PRO A 81 -60.28 -15.17 -95.18
CA PRO A 81 -60.16 -15.92 -96.43
C PRO A 81 -59.23 -15.25 -97.46
N HIS A 82 -58.92 -13.96 -97.27
CA HIS A 82 -58.03 -13.16 -98.12
C HIS A 82 -56.54 -13.29 -97.76
N LYS A 83 -56.18 -14.08 -96.74
CA LYS A 83 -54.80 -14.29 -96.29
C LYS A 83 -54.36 -15.74 -96.48
N SER A 84 -53.12 -15.93 -96.93
CA SER A 84 -52.59 -17.28 -97.09
C SER A 84 -52.18 -17.90 -95.74
N ARG A 85 -52.14 -19.24 -95.68
CA ARG A 85 -51.64 -19.97 -94.49
C ARG A 85 -50.18 -19.61 -94.16
N GLN A 86 -49.38 -19.24 -95.15
CA GLN A 86 -47.99 -18.81 -94.93
C GLN A 86 -47.96 -17.42 -94.27
N GLU A 87 -48.72 -16.46 -94.79
CA GLU A 87 -48.85 -15.12 -94.22
C GLU A 87 -49.36 -15.14 -92.77
N LEU A 88 -50.29 -16.06 -92.44
CA LEU A 88 -50.77 -16.27 -91.07
C LEU A 88 -49.68 -16.79 -90.13
N ASN A 89 -48.82 -17.71 -90.60
CA ASN A 89 -47.71 -18.22 -89.80
C ASN A 89 -46.60 -17.18 -89.62
N ASP A 90 -46.32 -16.39 -90.66
CA ASP A 90 -45.32 -15.32 -90.59
C ASP A 90 -45.79 -14.19 -89.67
N HIS A 91 -47.07 -13.85 -89.72
CA HIS A 91 -47.70 -12.90 -88.79
C HIS A 91 -47.69 -13.42 -87.34
N GLN A 92 -47.99 -14.71 -87.12
CA GLN A 92 -47.87 -15.31 -85.78
C GLN A 92 -46.44 -15.23 -85.26
N ARG A 93 -45.43 -15.55 -86.07
CA ARG A 93 -44.01 -15.44 -85.67
C ARG A 93 -43.62 -14.00 -85.36
N ALA A 94 -44.07 -13.05 -86.18
CA ALA A 94 -43.83 -11.62 -85.95
C ALA A 94 -44.51 -11.13 -84.67
N TRP A 95 -45.73 -11.62 -84.38
CA TRP A 95 -46.47 -11.34 -83.16
C TRP A 95 -45.81 -11.94 -81.92
N ASP A 96 -45.40 -13.21 -81.97
CA ASP A 96 -44.67 -13.88 -80.89
C ASP A 96 -43.36 -13.13 -80.58
N TRP A 97 -42.63 -12.70 -81.62
CA TRP A 97 -41.41 -11.90 -81.48
C TRP A 97 -41.69 -10.50 -80.92
N TYR A 98 -42.77 -9.84 -81.35
CA TYR A 98 -43.21 -8.55 -80.80
C TYR A 98 -43.59 -8.67 -79.32
N TYR A 99 -44.35 -9.69 -78.95
CA TYR A 99 -44.73 -9.95 -77.57
C TYR A 99 -43.51 -10.26 -76.70
N PHE A 100 -42.64 -11.17 -77.17
CA PHE A 100 -41.39 -11.51 -76.47
C PHE A 100 -40.50 -10.28 -76.24
N THR A 101 -40.23 -9.49 -77.28
CA THR A 101 -39.39 -8.29 -77.17
C THR A 101 -40.01 -7.23 -76.24
N THR A 102 -41.34 -7.13 -76.24
CA THR A 102 -42.08 -6.24 -75.33
C THR A 102 -41.98 -6.71 -73.87
N GLU A 103 -42.14 -8.01 -73.60
CA GLU A 103 -42.01 -8.57 -72.25
C GLU A 103 -40.57 -8.53 -71.74
N GLN A 104 -39.57 -8.78 -72.60
CA GLN A 104 -38.15 -8.61 -72.26
C GLN A 104 -37.86 -7.16 -71.90
N LYS A 105 -38.36 -6.19 -72.67
CA LYS A 105 -38.22 -4.77 -72.36
C LYS A 105 -38.87 -4.41 -71.02
N LYS A 106 -40.07 -4.91 -70.73
CA LYS A 106 -40.74 -4.70 -69.43
C LYS A 106 -39.88 -5.25 -68.29
N THR A 107 -39.36 -6.46 -68.43
CA THR A 107 -38.51 -7.12 -67.43
C THR A 107 -37.23 -6.32 -67.17
N LEU A 108 -36.54 -5.88 -68.22
CA LEU A 108 -35.34 -5.06 -68.11
C LEU A 108 -35.62 -3.73 -67.40
N LEU A 109 -36.73 -3.06 -67.74
CA LEU A 109 -37.11 -1.81 -67.08
C LEU A 109 -37.45 -2.02 -65.61
N GLN A 110 -38.13 -3.11 -65.26
CA GLN A 110 -38.42 -3.46 -63.87
C GLN A 110 -37.15 -3.78 -63.08
N GLY A 111 -36.22 -4.54 -63.68
CA GLY A 111 -34.90 -4.81 -63.11
C GLY A 111 -34.13 -3.52 -62.85
N TRP A 112 -34.04 -2.64 -63.85
CA TRP A 112 -33.40 -1.33 -63.71
C TRP A 112 -34.03 -0.45 -62.62
N MET A 113 -35.36 -0.41 -62.54
CA MET A 113 -36.03 0.37 -61.49
C MET A 113 -35.71 -0.16 -60.09
N ARG A 114 -35.65 -1.49 -59.93
CA ARG A 114 -35.26 -2.14 -58.67
C ARG A 114 -33.81 -1.81 -58.32
N ASP A 115 -32.89 -2.01 -59.24
CA ASP A 115 -31.46 -1.75 -59.02
C ASP A 115 -31.20 -0.28 -58.68
N LYS A 116 -31.92 0.66 -59.34
CA LYS A 116 -31.88 2.08 -59.01
C LYS A 116 -32.37 2.35 -57.60
N GLN A 117 -33.50 1.77 -57.19
CA GLN A 117 -34.05 1.94 -55.84
C GLN A 117 -33.09 1.37 -54.78
N ASP A 118 -32.53 0.19 -55.03
CA ASP A 118 -31.56 -0.44 -54.14
C ASP A 118 -30.29 0.38 -54.02
N LEU A 119 -29.78 0.95 -55.12
CA LEU A 119 -28.62 1.83 -55.10
C LEU A 119 -28.89 3.09 -54.28
N VAL A 120 -30.06 3.74 -54.48
CA VAL A 120 -30.44 4.93 -53.72
C VAL A 120 -30.59 4.59 -52.23
N MET A 121 -31.21 3.47 -51.90
CA MET A 121 -31.36 3.02 -50.52
C MET A 121 -29.99 2.76 -49.86
N LYS A 122 -29.08 2.05 -50.54
CA LYS A 122 -27.71 1.82 -50.06
C LYS A 122 -26.96 3.13 -49.85
N ALA A 123 -27.01 4.06 -50.81
CA ALA A 123 -26.36 5.36 -50.68
C ALA A 123 -26.90 6.15 -49.48
N VAL A 124 -28.23 6.17 -49.29
CA VAL A 124 -28.86 6.84 -48.15
C VAL A 124 -28.47 6.18 -46.82
N MET A 125 -28.42 4.84 -46.75
CA MET A 125 -27.99 4.13 -45.55
C MET A 125 -26.54 4.43 -45.21
N THR A 126 -25.62 4.34 -46.17
CA THR A 126 -24.20 4.65 -45.94
C THR A 126 -23.98 6.09 -45.46
N ILE A 127 -24.72 7.06 -46.03
CA ILE A 127 -24.65 8.45 -45.57
C ILE A 127 -25.18 8.58 -44.12
N LYS A 128 -26.28 7.91 -43.79
CA LYS A 128 -26.84 7.92 -42.43
C LYS A 128 -25.89 7.28 -41.41
N GLU A 129 -25.29 6.14 -41.76
CA GLU A 129 -24.28 5.46 -40.93
C GLU A 129 -23.07 6.37 -40.69
N ALA A 130 -22.57 7.04 -41.73
CA ALA A 130 -21.47 8.00 -41.60
C ALA A 130 -21.84 9.21 -40.72
N CYS A 131 -23.08 9.70 -40.81
CA CYS A 131 -23.57 10.78 -39.95
C CYS A 131 -23.65 10.33 -38.48
N ALA A 132 -24.22 9.16 -38.22
CA ALA A 132 -24.32 8.61 -36.86
C ALA A 132 -22.93 8.39 -36.24
N ALA A 133 -21.99 7.81 -37.00
CA ALA A 133 -20.61 7.63 -36.55
C ALA A 133 -19.92 8.96 -36.23
N TYR A 134 -20.18 10.01 -37.02
CA TYR A 134 -19.66 11.36 -36.73
C TYR A 134 -20.24 11.93 -35.43
N GLU A 135 -21.55 11.79 -35.21
CA GLU A 135 -22.22 12.27 -33.99
C GLU A 135 -21.69 11.55 -32.73
N GLU A 136 -21.44 10.24 -32.82
CA GLU A 136 -20.82 9.45 -31.76
C GLU A 136 -19.39 9.92 -31.44
N GLU A 137 -18.55 10.13 -32.46
CA GLU A 137 -17.20 10.65 -32.28
C GLU A 137 -17.19 12.06 -31.68
N GLU A 138 -18.15 12.90 -32.07
CA GLU A 138 -18.31 14.23 -31.50
C GLU A 138 -18.69 14.15 -30.00
N ALA A 139 -19.61 13.25 -29.64
CA ALA A 139 -19.99 13.01 -28.25
C ALA A 139 -18.78 12.55 -27.41
N LEU A 140 -18.01 11.57 -27.92
CA LEU A 140 -16.79 11.10 -27.27
C LEU A 140 -15.75 12.21 -27.10
N ARG A 141 -15.59 13.08 -28.10
CA ARG A 141 -14.69 14.23 -28.01
C ARG A 141 -15.14 15.21 -26.92
N ASN A 142 -16.43 15.45 -26.81
CA ASN A 142 -16.98 16.34 -25.79
C ASN A 142 -16.82 15.74 -24.39
N ASP A 143 -17.02 14.44 -24.24
CA ASP A 143 -16.81 13.76 -22.96
C ASP A 143 -15.34 13.74 -22.54
N ARG A 144 -14.41 13.52 -23.47
CA ARG A 144 -12.96 13.67 -23.20
C ARG A 144 -12.62 15.08 -22.71
N LYS A 145 -13.19 16.13 -23.30
CA LYS A 145 -12.98 17.51 -22.85
C LYS A 145 -13.52 17.73 -21.44
N ARG A 146 -14.74 17.28 -21.15
CA ARG A 146 -15.34 17.36 -19.81
C ARG A 146 -14.49 16.64 -18.78
N GLN A 147 -13.99 15.44 -19.10
CA GLN A 147 -13.08 14.70 -18.23
C GLN A 147 -11.78 15.47 -17.98
N GLN A 148 -11.21 16.11 -19.00
CA GLN A 148 -10.02 16.95 -18.85
C GLN A 148 -10.29 18.15 -17.94
N GLU A 149 -11.43 18.81 -18.07
CA GLU A 149 -11.85 19.92 -17.20
C GLU A 149 -11.99 19.47 -15.75
N ILE A 150 -12.67 18.35 -15.51
CA ILE A 150 -12.81 17.75 -14.17
C ILE A 150 -11.44 17.40 -13.58
N CYS A 151 -10.56 16.77 -14.36
CA CYS A 151 -9.21 16.44 -13.92
C CYS A 151 -8.39 17.69 -13.60
N ALA A 152 -8.53 18.77 -14.36
CA ALA A 152 -7.86 20.04 -14.10
C ALA A 152 -8.36 20.66 -12.79
N GLU A 153 -9.67 20.70 -12.57
CA GLU A 153 -10.28 21.21 -11.33
C GLU A 153 -9.84 20.40 -10.11
N LEU A 154 -9.83 19.06 -10.23
CA LEU A 154 -9.37 18.18 -9.16
C LEU A 154 -7.88 18.37 -8.87
N LYS A 155 -7.06 18.57 -9.89
CA LYS A 155 -5.63 18.84 -9.73
C LYS A 155 -5.41 20.15 -8.97
N GLU A 156 -6.14 21.20 -9.32
CA GLU A 156 -6.07 22.48 -8.61
C GLU A 156 -6.47 22.32 -7.13
N LYS A 157 -7.56 21.60 -6.85
CA LYS A 157 -7.97 21.30 -5.47
C LYS A 157 -6.90 20.51 -4.69
N LEU A 158 -6.25 19.56 -5.34
CA LEU A 158 -5.16 18.79 -4.74
C LEU A 158 -3.93 19.66 -4.46
N GLU A 159 -3.58 20.58 -5.36
CA GLU A 159 -2.49 21.53 -5.15
C GLU A 159 -2.80 22.47 -3.99
N GLN A 160 -4.02 23.02 -3.92
CA GLN A 160 -4.48 23.83 -2.78
C GLN A 160 -4.43 23.06 -1.47
N TRP A 161 -4.89 21.80 -1.46
CA TRP A 161 -4.85 20.95 -0.27
C TRP A 161 -3.41 20.65 0.17
N ARG A 162 -2.49 20.36 -0.77
CA ARG A 162 -1.08 20.15 -0.45
C ARG A 162 -0.43 21.39 0.14
N ALA A 163 -0.68 22.56 -0.43
CA ALA A 163 -0.18 23.83 0.11
C ALA A 163 -0.71 24.09 1.53
N TYR A 164 -1.99 23.79 1.77
CA TYR A 164 -2.57 23.89 3.11
C TYR A 164 -1.90 22.93 4.11
N GLN A 165 -1.66 21.67 3.71
CA GLN A 165 -0.96 20.69 4.55
C GLN A 165 0.49 21.11 4.85
N GLU A 166 1.20 21.64 3.86
CA GLU A 166 2.56 22.15 4.05
C GLU A 166 2.59 23.32 5.04
N GLU A 167 1.63 24.24 4.93
CA GLU A 167 1.48 25.34 5.89
C GLU A 167 1.17 24.86 7.31
N VAL A 168 0.28 23.88 7.46
CA VAL A 168 0.01 23.26 8.77
C VAL A 168 1.28 22.61 9.34
N ALA A 169 1.99 21.81 8.55
CA ALA A 169 3.23 21.15 8.98
C ALA A 169 4.31 22.17 9.36
N ARG A 170 4.43 23.29 8.63
CA ARG A 170 5.34 24.39 8.95
C ARG A 170 5.01 25.02 10.30
N LEU A 171 3.74 25.27 10.58
CA LEU A 171 3.28 25.83 11.85
C LEU A 171 3.51 24.85 13.02
N GLU A 172 3.22 23.57 12.82
CA GLU A 172 3.47 22.52 13.83
C GLU A 172 4.97 22.40 14.15
N ALA A 173 5.82 22.40 13.13
CA ALA A 173 7.27 22.39 13.30
C ALA A 173 7.76 23.63 14.07
N ALA A 174 7.23 24.81 13.77
CA ALA A 174 7.57 26.04 14.50
C ALA A 174 7.10 26.00 15.97
N ILE A 175 5.92 25.43 16.25
CA ILE A 175 5.45 25.22 17.63
C ILE A 175 6.35 24.21 18.34
N ALA A 176 6.72 23.11 17.69
CA ALA A 176 7.60 22.10 18.26
C ALA A 176 8.99 22.67 18.56
N ALA A 177 9.59 23.45 17.65
CA ALA A 177 10.87 24.11 17.85
C ALA A 177 10.84 25.04 19.07
N ARG A 178 9.81 25.89 19.20
CA ARG A 178 9.65 26.76 20.38
C ARG A 178 9.56 25.96 21.68
N LYS A 179 8.80 24.85 21.69
CA LYS A 179 8.70 23.97 22.86
C LYS A 179 10.04 23.31 23.21
N GLN A 180 10.84 22.93 22.21
CA GLN A 180 12.17 22.37 22.41
C GLN A 180 13.12 23.42 23.00
N GLU A 181 13.17 24.63 22.44
CA GLU A 181 13.98 25.73 22.97
C GLU A 181 13.62 26.06 24.42
N GLU A 182 12.33 26.14 24.75
CA GLU A 182 11.88 26.34 26.13
C GLU A 182 12.32 25.20 27.06
N ALA A 183 12.26 23.95 26.60
CA ALA A 183 12.72 22.79 27.37
C ALA A 183 14.23 22.81 27.57
N GLU A 184 15.00 23.14 26.53
CA GLU A 184 16.46 23.29 26.61
C GLU A 184 16.85 24.44 27.53
N GLU A 185 16.17 25.58 27.47
CA GLU A 185 16.39 26.68 28.39
C GLU A 185 16.12 26.30 29.85
N LYS A 186 15.00 25.60 30.11
CA LYS A 186 14.68 25.08 31.44
C LYS A 186 15.79 24.15 31.94
N LEU A 187 16.24 23.23 31.09
CA LEU A 187 17.34 22.31 31.40
C LEU A 187 18.66 23.07 31.65
N ARG A 188 18.97 24.10 30.87
CA ARG A 188 20.17 24.95 31.07
C ARG A 188 20.10 25.68 32.41
N LYS A 189 18.94 26.26 32.75
CA LYS A 189 18.71 26.94 34.03
C LYS A 189 18.83 25.96 35.20
N GLU A 190 18.32 24.74 35.07
CA GLU A 190 18.47 23.67 36.08
C GLU A 190 19.94 23.26 36.26
N LYS A 191 20.65 23.00 35.16
CA LYS A 191 22.09 22.69 35.18
C LYS A 191 22.89 23.81 35.85
N GLN A 192 22.59 25.08 35.55
CA GLN A 192 23.25 26.22 36.19
C GLN A 192 22.97 26.28 37.70
N LYS A 193 21.73 26.04 38.14
CA LYS A 193 21.39 25.98 39.57
C LYS A 193 22.12 24.83 40.26
N GLU A 194 22.22 23.67 39.60
CA GLU A 194 22.93 22.51 40.13
C GLU A 194 24.43 22.79 40.24
N THR A 195 25.07 23.38 39.22
CA THR A 195 26.50 23.73 39.29
C THR A 195 26.76 24.74 40.40
N GLN A 196 25.90 25.76 40.55
CA GLN A 196 25.99 26.71 41.66
C GLN A 196 25.93 26.00 43.02
N LYS A 197 24.95 25.11 43.24
CA LYS A 197 24.86 24.30 44.47
C LYS A 197 26.14 23.49 44.70
N ARG A 198 26.59 22.74 43.69
CA ARG A 198 27.83 21.95 43.76
C ARG A 198 29.07 22.80 44.09
N THR A 199 29.17 24.03 43.57
CA THR A 199 30.28 24.93 43.90
C THR A 199 30.23 25.44 45.34
N GLN A 200 29.03 25.79 45.84
CA GLN A 200 28.83 26.21 47.23
C GLN A 200 29.16 25.07 48.20
N ASP A 201 28.67 23.86 47.93
CA ASP A 201 28.96 22.68 48.75
C ASP A 201 30.45 22.35 48.72
N LYS A 202 31.10 22.41 47.55
CA LYS A 202 32.56 22.23 47.44
C LYS A 202 33.33 23.28 48.27
N ALA A 203 32.87 24.53 48.30
CA ALA A 203 33.48 25.57 49.12
C ALA A 203 33.31 25.30 50.63
N ARG A 204 32.11 24.89 51.06
CA ARG A 204 31.84 24.49 52.46
C ARG A 204 32.70 23.31 52.89
N ILE A 205 32.81 22.29 52.04
CA ILE A 205 33.67 21.12 52.27
C ILE A 205 35.13 21.56 52.41
N LYS A 206 35.63 22.42 51.53
CA LYS A 206 37.00 22.97 51.63
C LYS A 206 37.21 23.71 52.95
N GLN A 207 36.29 24.58 53.35
CA GLN A 207 36.37 25.31 54.62
C GLN A 207 36.43 24.35 55.82
N TYR A 208 35.57 23.33 55.84
CA TYR A 208 35.58 22.30 56.88
C TYR A 208 36.92 21.56 56.96
N TYR A 209 37.49 21.14 55.81
CA TYR A 209 38.79 20.46 55.81
C TYR A 209 39.94 21.38 56.24
N MET A 210 39.94 22.66 55.86
CA MET A 210 40.93 23.62 56.34
C MET A 210 40.86 23.78 57.85
N GLU A 211 39.66 23.89 58.41
CA GLU A 211 39.47 24.00 59.86
C GLU A 211 39.91 22.72 60.57
N LYS A 212 39.56 21.55 60.02
CA LYS A 212 40.02 20.26 60.55
C LYS A 212 41.56 20.14 60.48
N GLN A 213 42.19 20.67 59.43
CA GLN A 213 43.65 20.71 59.33
C GLN A 213 44.25 21.61 60.40
N ARG A 214 43.71 22.81 60.61
CA ARG A 214 44.16 23.72 61.68
C ARG A 214 44.06 23.07 63.06
N GLN A 215 42.98 22.35 63.33
CA GLN A 215 42.81 21.62 64.58
C GLN A 215 43.86 20.51 64.74
N ARG A 216 44.19 19.79 63.67
CA ARG A 216 45.29 18.81 63.67
C ARG A 216 46.63 19.48 63.93
N ASP A 217 46.96 20.54 63.20
CA ASP A 217 48.23 21.26 63.35
C ASP A 217 48.36 21.85 64.78
N ALA A 218 47.27 22.32 65.38
CA ALA A 218 47.26 22.82 66.75
C ALA A 218 47.38 21.70 67.81
N MET A 219 46.84 20.51 67.53
CA MET A 219 47.08 19.31 68.35
C MET A 219 48.54 18.89 68.24
N GLU A 220 49.07 18.80 67.02
CA GLU A 220 50.48 18.44 66.78
C GLU A 220 51.44 19.41 67.45
N LYS A 221 51.20 20.73 67.40
CA LYS A 221 52.00 21.71 68.14
C LYS A 221 51.95 21.51 69.65
N ARG A 222 50.79 21.14 70.22
CA ARG A 222 50.66 20.83 71.65
C ARG A 222 51.42 19.56 72.00
N ASP A 223 51.32 18.53 71.18
CA ASP A 223 52.03 17.27 71.37
C ASP A 223 53.55 17.47 71.24
N GLN A 224 54.00 18.31 70.31
CA GLN A 224 55.40 18.71 70.17
C GLN A 224 55.91 19.45 71.42
N GLN A 225 55.14 20.40 71.95
CA GLN A 225 55.48 21.09 73.20
C GLN A 225 55.57 20.12 74.39
N GLN A 226 54.61 19.19 74.52
CA GLN A 226 54.65 18.15 75.55
C GLN A 226 55.87 17.24 75.38
N LEU A 227 56.22 16.88 74.14
CA LEU A 227 57.38 16.07 73.84
C LEU A 227 58.69 16.81 74.18
N GLU A 228 58.78 18.10 73.88
CA GLU A 228 59.93 18.94 74.26
C GLU A 228 60.07 19.05 75.78
N GLU A 229 58.97 19.24 76.51
CA GLU A 229 58.99 19.27 77.96
C GLU A 229 59.42 17.91 78.55
N LEU A 230 58.90 16.80 78.01
CA LEU A 230 59.33 15.45 78.38
C LEU A 230 60.81 15.22 78.06
N LYS A 231 61.30 15.65 76.89
CA LYS A 231 62.71 15.58 76.53
C LYS A 231 63.58 16.41 77.48
N LYS A 232 63.13 17.59 77.90
CA LYS A 232 63.81 18.42 78.88
C LYS A 232 63.90 17.71 80.23
N ARG A 233 62.78 17.17 80.73
CA ARG A 233 62.76 16.35 81.96
C ARG A 233 63.66 15.12 81.85
N MET A 234 63.65 14.43 80.71
CA MET A 234 64.55 13.30 80.43
C MET A 234 66.02 13.73 80.41
N SER A 235 66.34 14.90 79.84
CA SER A 235 67.70 15.44 79.83
C SER A 235 68.18 15.86 81.22
N GLU A 236 67.31 16.48 82.02
CA GLU A 236 67.57 16.82 83.43
C GLU A 236 67.77 15.55 84.26
N GLN A 237 66.95 14.52 84.02
CA GLN A 237 67.11 13.21 84.63
C GLN A 237 68.40 12.52 84.17
N ALA A 238 68.76 12.61 82.89
CA ALA A 238 70.01 12.06 82.36
C ALA A 238 71.26 12.75 82.95
N ILE A 239 71.21 14.06 83.21
CA ILE A 239 72.28 14.78 83.94
C ILE A 239 72.37 14.26 85.37
N LYS A 240 71.24 14.15 86.08
CA LYS A 240 71.19 13.56 87.43
C LYS A 240 71.70 12.12 87.46
N ASP A 241 71.35 11.31 86.46
CA ASP A 241 71.78 9.92 86.31
C ASP A 241 73.23 9.78 85.84
N LYS A 242 73.84 10.80 85.22
CA LYS A 242 75.29 10.89 84.95
C LYS A 242 76.09 11.29 86.20
N GLU A 243 75.51 12.16 87.03
CA GLU A 243 76.10 12.54 88.33
C GLU A 243 75.97 11.42 89.39
N ARG A 244 74.97 10.55 89.27
CA ARG A 244 74.72 9.42 90.19
C ARG A 244 75.86 8.39 90.24
N PRO A 245 76.45 7.92 89.12
CA PRO A 245 77.65 7.08 89.13
C PRO A 245 78.90 7.87 89.48
N ALA A 246 79.01 9.17 89.17
CA ALA A 246 80.14 9.98 89.67
C ALA A 246 80.12 10.08 91.22
N LYS A 247 78.95 10.24 91.83
CA LYS A 247 78.77 10.17 93.30
C LYS A 247 78.95 8.76 93.88
N ARG A 248 78.80 7.69 93.09
CA ARG A 248 79.13 6.32 93.50
C ARG A 248 80.61 5.98 93.32
N ASP A 249 81.30 6.50 92.31
CA ASP A 249 82.73 6.24 92.05
C ASP A 249 83.64 6.81 93.15
N TYR A 250 83.27 7.93 93.77
CA TYR A 250 83.98 8.43 94.96
C TYR A 250 83.75 7.58 96.22
N GLY A 251 82.65 6.81 96.32
CA GLY A 251 82.39 5.91 97.45
C GLY A 251 82.80 4.45 97.23
N THR A 252 82.95 4.03 95.97
CA THR A 252 83.25 2.64 95.60
C THR A 252 84.75 2.37 95.53
N ARG A 253 85.57 3.41 95.30
CA ARG A 253 87.04 3.33 95.34
C ARG A 253 87.60 3.20 96.78
N ASP A 254 86.83 3.61 97.79
CA ASP A 254 87.19 3.48 99.22
C ASP A 254 86.65 2.18 99.88
N MET A 255 85.58 1.57 99.35
CA MET A 255 84.98 0.36 99.92
C MET A 255 85.53 -0.98 99.37
N MET A 256 86.20 -0.97 98.21
CA MET A 256 86.67 -2.22 97.58
C MET A 256 87.96 -2.79 98.19
N CYS A 257 88.61 -2.07 99.12
CA CYS A 257 89.77 -2.59 99.88
C CYS A 257 89.41 -3.34 101.18
N LEU A 258 88.12 -3.45 101.55
CA LEU A 258 87.74 -3.97 102.88
C LEU A 258 86.87 -5.22 102.90
N ASN A 259 86.36 -5.72 101.78
CA ASN A 259 85.44 -6.87 101.79
C ASN A 259 85.82 -8.00 100.81
N PHE A 260 87.11 -8.34 100.79
CA PHE A 260 87.54 -9.71 100.51
C PHE A 260 87.18 -10.59 101.71
N SER A 261 85.95 -11.14 101.75
CA SER A 261 85.57 -12.39 102.44
C SER A 261 84.04 -12.54 102.54
N GLY A 262 83.53 -13.75 102.26
CA GLY A 262 82.12 -14.14 102.52
C GLY A 262 81.23 -14.12 101.27
N VAL A 263 81.14 -15.19 100.48
CA VAL A 263 80.27 -16.39 100.65
C VAL A 263 78.81 -16.20 100.17
N HIS A 264 78.50 -17.04 99.16
CA HIS A 264 77.25 -17.70 98.76
C HIS A 264 76.05 -16.99 98.10
N GLU A 265 75.72 -17.59 96.95
CA GLU A 265 74.46 -17.74 96.23
C GLU A 265 73.24 -18.10 97.09
N TYR A 266 72.07 -17.53 96.79
CA TYR A 266 70.77 -18.23 96.78
C TYR A 266 69.68 -17.49 95.99
N THR A 267 69.16 -18.22 94.99
CA THR A 267 67.79 -18.38 94.46
C THR A 267 66.60 -17.49 94.87
N THR A 268 65.91 -17.04 93.81
CA THR A 268 64.45 -17.07 93.49
C THR A 268 63.39 -16.56 94.49
N GLY A 269 62.52 -15.66 94.02
CA GLY A 269 61.25 -15.31 94.66
C GLY A 269 60.12 -15.11 93.63
N VAL A 270 59.04 -15.88 93.78
CA VAL A 270 57.79 -15.87 93.01
C VAL A 270 56.76 -14.97 93.70
N CYS A 271 55.91 -14.26 92.95
CA CYS A 271 54.55 -13.92 93.39
C CYS A 271 53.58 -13.76 92.20
N TYR A 272 52.38 -14.34 92.34
CA TYR A 272 51.28 -14.45 91.37
C TYR A 272 50.18 -13.36 91.66
N PRO A 273 49.03 -13.28 90.94
CA PRO A 273 48.43 -12.06 90.38
C PRO A 273 47.29 -11.44 91.22
N PRO A 274 46.55 -10.45 90.66
CA PRO A 274 45.09 -10.60 90.70
C PRO A 274 44.39 -10.34 89.36
N SER A 275 43.43 -11.22 89.11
CA SER A 275 42.18 -11.09 88.36
C SER A 275 41.63 -9.68 88.12
N LYS A 276 41.05 -9.49 86.93
CA LYS A 276 39.70 -8.91 86.73
C LYS A 276 39.21 -9.08 85.29
N THR A 277 38.31 -10.03 85.12
CA THR A 277 37.25 -9.99 84.12
C THR A 277 36.40 -8.73 84.33
N ARG A 278 36.21 -7.94 83.27
CA ARG A 278 34.99 -7.14 83.08
C ARG A 278 34.47 -7.42 81.68
N ILE A 279 33.49 -8.31 81.66
CA ILE A 279 32.73 -8.71 80.49
C ILE A 279 31.83 -7.51 80.12
N ASN A 280 32.01 -6.93 78.93
CA ASN A 280 30.96 -6.13 78.30
C ASN A 280 29.93 -7.09 77.70
N LYS A 281 28.89 -7.40 78.48
CA LYS A 281 27.70 -8.16 78.06
C LYS A 281 26.73 -7.25 77.27
N SER A 282 27.11 -6.75 76.10
CA SER A 282 26.16 -6.05 75.20
C SER A 282 26.21 -6.46 73.73
N LEU A 283 27.10 -7.38 73.34
CA LEU A 283 27.27 -7.80 71.94
C LEU A 283 26.91 -9.26 71.66
N LEU A 284 26.54 -10.05 72.69
CA LEU A 284 26.13 -11.46 72.52
C LEU A 284 24.61 -11.65 72.35
N GLY A 285 23.81 -10.60 72.55
CA GLY A 285 22.36 -10.66 72.36
C GLY A 285 21.92 -10.71 70.89
N PRO A 286 22.44 -9.83 70.00
CA PRO A 286 21.98 -9.79 68.61
C PRO A 286 22.42 -11.02 67.81
N LEU A 287 23.61 -11.55 68.07
CA LEU A 287 24.17 -12.66 67.28
C LEU A 287 23.46 -14.00 67.55
N LEU A 288 23.00 -14.23 68.79
CA LEU A 288 22.26 -15.45 69.18
C LEU A 288 20.82 -15.42 68.66
N LEU A 289 20.18 -14.24 68.62
CA LEU A 289 18.85 -14.04 68.02
C LEU A 289 18.86 -14.20 66.51
N CYS A 290 19.92 -13.75 65.81
CA CYS A 290 20.04 -13.95 64.36
C CYS A 290 20.17 -15.43 63.97
N LEU A 291 20.77 -16.26 64.81
CA LEU A 291 20.86 -17.72 64.60
C LEU A 291 19.54 -18.45 64.92
N GLN A 292 18.70 -17.88 65.78
CA GLN A 292 17.44 -18.50 66.21
C GLN A 292 16.22 -18.09 65.36
N VAL A 293 16.37 -17.04 64.53
CA VAL A 293 15.35 -16.55 63.57
C VAL A 293 15.81 -16.77 62.10
N ALA A 294 16.90 -17.49 61.89
CA ALA A 294 17.31 -17.91 60.55
C ALA A 294 16.30 -18.93 60.01
N VAL A 295 15.37 -18.47 59.17
CA VAL A 295 14.45 -19.35 58.44
C VAL A 295 15.27 -20.14 57.43
N GLU A 296 15.51 -21.42 57.73
CA GLU A 296 16.03 -22.39 56.75
C GLU A 296 14.96 -22.62 55.68
N ALA A 297 15.02 -21.84 54.61
CA ALA A 297 14.29 -22.14 53.38
C ALA A 297 15.14 -23.10 52.55
N GLU A 298 14.60 -24.26 52.21
CA GLU A 298 15.24 -25.19 51.27
C GLU A 298 15.55 -24.48 49.96
N PHE A 299 16.73 -24.76 49.40
CA PHE A 299 17.17 -24.18 48.13
C PHE A 299 16.34 -24.76 46.99
N ASP A 300 15.22 -24.10 46.68
CA ASP A 300 14.37 -24.41 45.54
C ASP A 300 14.78 -23.57 44.32
N PRO A 301 15.50 -24.16 43.34
CA PRO A 301 15.96 -23.44 42.15
C PRO A 301 14.80 -22.95 41.28
N VAL A 302 13.61 -23.56 41.40
CA VAL A 302 12.41 -23.14 40.66
C VAL A 302 11.84 -21.85 41.24
N ARG A 303 11.88 -21.69 42.57
CA ARG A 303 11.41 -20.47 43.25
C ARG A 303 12.33 -19.26 43.02
N MET A 304 13.65 -19.49 42.90
CA MET A 304 14.61 -18.41 42.65
C MET A 304 14.56 -17.90 41.20
N MET A 305 14.21 -18.78 40.25
CA MET A 305 14.09 -18.46 38.83
C MET A 305 12.64 -18.15 38.40
N GLY A 306 11.66 -18.38 39.29
CA GLY A 306 10.25 -18.19 39.02
C GLY A 306 9.77 -16.76 39.27
N ASP A 307 8.74 -16.35 38.55
CA ASP A 307 8.10 -15.05 38.75
C ASP A 307 7.52 -14.92 40.16
N THR A 308 7.84 -13.80 40.82
CA THR A 308 7.25 -13.46 42.13
C THR A 308 5.75 -13.19 42.00
N GLU A 309 4.97 -13.40 43.06
CA GLU A 309 3.52 -13.12 43.07
C GLU A 309 3.20 -11.66 42.70
N ALA A 310 4.10 -10.72 42.99
CA ALA A 310 4.01 -9.32 42.54
C ALA A 310 4.29 -9.13 41.04
N SER A 311 5.15 -9.96 40.43
CA SER A 311 5.35 -10.03 38.97
C SER A 311 4.10 -10.60 38.30
N LYS A 312 3.56 -11.71 38.81
CA LYS A 312 2.33 -12.33 38.31
C LYS A 312 1.12 -11.39 38.38
N ALA A 313 0.98 -10.63 39.47
CA ALA A 313 -0.09 -9.64 39.60
C ALA A 313 0.00 -8.52 38.54
N LYS A 314 1.22 -8.06 38.20
CA LYS A 314 1.41 -7.09 37.09
C LYS A 314 1.11 -7.68 35.73
N VAL A 315 1.46 -8.95 35.50
CA VAL A 315 1.14 -9.66 34.25
C VAL A 315 -0.36 -9.90 34.12
N CYS A 316 -1.06 -10.24 35.20
CA CYS A 316 -2.53 -10.40 35.20
C CYS A 316 -3.26 -9.07 34.98
N MET A 317 -2.81 -7.95 35.57
CA MET A 317 -3.41 -6.63 35.28
C MET A 317 -3.15 -6.15 33.85
N ALA A 318 -2.08 -6.63 33.20
CA ALA A 318 -1.84 -6.40 31.78
C ALA A 318 -2.65 -7.35 30.87
N ALA A 319 -3.19 -8.45 31.41
CA ALA A 319 -4.01 -9.41 30.67
C ALA A 319 -5.51 -9.04 30.65
N GLU A 320 -6.00 -8.26 31.61
CA GLU A 320 -7.41 -7.81 31.65
C GLU A 320 -7.73 -6.71 30.61
N ASN A 321 -6.73 -5.98 30.13
CA ASN A 321 -6.86 -5.24 28.87
C ASN A 321 -6.47 -6.22 27.76
N GLU A 322 -7.46 -6.86 27.13
CA GLU A 322 -7.31 -7.76 26.00
C GLU A 322 -6.60 -7.09 24.80
N PHE A 323 -5.29 -6.91 24.89
CA PHE A 323 -4.44 -6.92 23.71
C PHE A 323 -4.34 -8.38 23.32
N ILE A 324 -5.35 -8.88 22.59
CA ILE A 324 -5.24 -10.16 21.90
C ILE A 324 -4.11 -9.95 20.90
N LEU A 325 -2.89 -10.30 21.30
CA LEU A 325 -1.73 -10.39 20.41
C LEU A 325 -2.17 -11.34 19.29
N GLN A 326 -2.54 -10.76 18.15
CA GLN A 326 -3.07 -11.50 17.02
C GLN A 326 -1.95 -12.40 16.52
N ARG A 327 -2.03 -13.68 16.88
CA ARG A 327 -1.05 -14.67 16.46
C ARG A 327 -1.16 -14.81 14.94
N PRO A 328 -0.07 -14.58 14.17
CA PRO A 328 -0.09 -14.74 12.74
C PRO A 328 -0.41 -16.20 12.37
N LEU A 329 -1.15 -16.40 11.28
CA LEU A 329 -1.55 -17.73 10.80
C LEU A 329 -0.36 -18.60 10.32
N PHE A 330 0.83 -18.00 10.20
CA PHE A 330 2.07 -18.67 9.79
C PHE A 330 3.26 -18.12 10.58
N SER A 331 4.32 -18.93 10.69
CA SER A 331 5.54 -18.55 11.42
C SER A 331 6.35 -17.50 10.65
N LEU A 332 6.62 -16.37 11.30
CA LEU A 332 7.47 -15.30 10.79
C LEU A 332 8.87 -15.42 11.40
N HIS A 333 9.89 -15.48 10.55
CA HIS A 333 11.31 -15.47 10.96
C HIS A 333 11.97 -14.19 10.46
N THR A 334 11.58 -13.05 11.04
CA THR A 334 12.07 -11.72 10.64
C THR A 334 12.50 -10.94 11.87
N TYR A 335 13.45 -10.01 11.68
CA TYR A 335 14.08 -9.26 12.77
C TYR A 335 13.79 -7.75 12.71
N ASN A 336 13.10 -7.28 11.67
CA ASN A 336 12.85 -5.85 11.42
C ASN A 336 11.42 -5.62 10.89
N GLU A 337 10.78 -4.54 11.35
CA GLU A 337 9.43 -4.11 10.94
C GLU A 337 9.28 -3.94 9.43
N ASN A 338 10.29 -3.37 8.76
CA ASN A 338 10.26 -3.20 7.31
C ASN A 338 10.27 -4.55 6.57
N GLN A 339 10.90 -5.58 7.15
CA GLN A 339 10.88 -6.93 6.58
C GLN A 339 9.53 -7.60 6.79
N ILE A 340 8.88 -7.35 7.93
CA ILE A 340 7.52 -7.81 8.23
C ILE A 340 6.52 -7.25 7.21
N LEU A 341 6.51 -5.94 7.00
CA LEU A 341 5.59 -5.28 6.07
C LEU A 341 5.85 -5.62 4.59
N SER A 342 7.07 -6.05 4.26
CA SER A 342 7.42 -6.47 2.90
C SER A 342 6.88 -7.85 2.52
N ASP A 343 6.49 -8.69 3.49
CA ASP A 343 6.00 -10.05 3.20
C ASP A 343 4.56 -10.00 2.64
N PRO A 344 4.31 -10.48 1.41
CA PRO A 344 2.98 -10.48 0.81
C PRO A 344 1.97 -11.31 1.60
N ARG A 345 2.43 -12.36 2.31
CA ARG A 345 1.55 -13.23 3.12
C ARG A 345 0.94 -12.45 4.28
N LEU A 346 1.71 -11.53 4.89
CA LEU A 346 1.22 -10.72 6.00
C LEU A 346 0.16 -9.72 5.53
N ARG A 347 0.38 -9.09 4.36
CA ARG A 347 -0.56 -8.13 3.79
C ARG A 347 -1.90 -8.77 3.44
N ILE A 348 -1.85 -9.98 2.89
CA ILE A 348 -3.06 -10.75 2.54
C ILE A 348 -3.75 -11.27 3.79
N GLU A 349 -2.99 -11.72 4.79
CA GLU A 349 -3.55 -12.15 6.07
C GLU A 349 -4.28 -11.01 6.80
N GLN A 350 -3.69 -9.80 6.83
CA GLN A 350 -4.33 -8.60 7.35
C GLN A 350 -5.64 -8.30 6.60
N ALA A 351 -5.63 -8.36 5.26
CA ALA A 351 -6.83 -8.15 4.46
C ALA A 351 -7.92 -9.21 4.74
N LEU A 352 -7.53 -10.47 4.97
CA LEU A 352 -8.46 -11.54 5.35
C LEU A 352 -9.00 -11.35 6.77
N ARG A 353 -8.24 -10.73 7.68
CA ARG A 353 -8.72 -10.35 9.02
C ARG A 353 -9.69 -9.18 8.96
N ASP A 354 -9.38 -8.15 8.18
CA ASP A 354 -10.26 -6.99 7.97
C ASP A 354 -11.60 -7.41 7.36
N ALA A 355 -11.57 -8.44 6.50
CA ALA A 355 -12.76 -9.08 5.93
C ALA A 355 -13.45 -10.11 6.85
N GLY A 356 -12.88 -10.42 8.02
CA GLY A 356 -13.42 -11.41 8.95
C GLY A 356 -13.27 -12.88 8.51
N LEU A 357 -12.50 -13.18 7.47
CA LEU A 357 -12.37 -14.50 6.85
C LEU A 357 -11.18 -15.34 7.35
N HIS A 358 -10.40 -14.82 8.29
CA HIS A 358 -9.14 -15.42 8.77
C HIS A 358 -9.24 -16.87 9.29
N ASN A 359 -10.39 -17.30 9.82
CA ASN A 359 -10.59 -18.66 10.36
C ASN A 359 -11.16 -19.66 9.33
N THR A 360 -11.40 -19.23 8.09
CA THR A 360 -11.99 -20.09 7.06
C THR A 360 -10.95 -21.02 6.41
N LEU A 361 -11.41 -22.15 5.85
CA LEU A 361 -10.55 -23.03 5.04
C LEU A 361 -9.99 -22.31 3.81
N TYR A 362 -10.77 -21.36 3.26
CA TYR A 362 -10.36 -20.50 2.15
C TYR A 362 -9.11 -19.68 2.48
N ALA A 363 -9.06 -19.05 3.66
CA ALA A 363 -7.89 -18.29 4.11
C ALA A 363 -6.64 -19.19 4.21
N LYS A 364 -6.79 -20.43 4.69
CA LYS A 364 -5.68 -21.39 4.78
C LYS A 364 -5.15 -21.81 3.41
N ASP A 365 -6.05 -22.07 2.46
CA ASP A 365 -5.70 -22.45 1.09
C ASP A 365 -4.95 -21.30 0.38
N VAL A 366 -5.52 -20.08 0.41
CA VAL A 366 -4.90 -18.89 -0.19
C VAL A 366 -3.52 -18.60 0.39
N LEU A 367 -3.36 -18.67 1.72
CA LEU A 367 -2.07 -18.43 2.37
C LEU A 367 -1.02 -19.52 2.07
N SER A 368 -1.45 -20.76 1.77
CA SER A 368 -0.56 -21.85 1.41
C SER A 368 0.04 -21.72 0.01
N GLN A 369 -0.68 -21.05 -0.90
CA GLN A 369 -0.26 -20.86 -2.30
C GLN A 369 0.75 -19.72 -2.46
N ILE A 370 0.85 -18.82 -1.47
CA ILE A 370 1.73 -17.65 -1.55
C ILE A 370 3.14 -18.01 -1.09
N THR A 371 4.12 -17.79 -1.97
CA THR A 371 5.52 -18.05 -1.66
C THR A 371 6.13 -16.93 -0.80
N PRO A 372 6.98 -17.26 0.19
CA PRO A 372 7.73 -16.25 0.91
C PRO A 372 8.70 -15.50 -0.02
N PRO A 373 9.02 -14.23 0.27
CA PRO A 373 9.90 -13.42 -0.57
C PRO A 373 11.33 -13.98 -0.67
N LYS A 374 11.73 -14.84 0.27
CA LYS A 374 12.97 -15.60 0.20
C LYS A 374 12.63 -17.08 0.36
N PRO A 375 13.00 -17.95 -0.60
CA PRO A 375 12.84 -19.38 -0.42
C PRO A 375 13.74 -19.85 0.75
N PRO A 376 13.32 -20.89 1.47
CA PRO A 376 14.17 -21.51 2.47
C PRO A 376 15.50 -21.95 1.84
N ARG A 377 16.59 -21.80 2.60
CA ARG A 377 17.95 -22.13 2.15
C ARG A 377 17.98 -23.59 1.70
N LYS A 378 18.65 -23.88 0.56
CA LYS A 378 18.74 -25.20 -0.12
C LYS A 378 19.21 -26.43 0.70
N GLY A 379 19.43 -26.30 2.01
CA GLY A 379 19.79 -27.42 2.89
C GLY A 379 18.98 -27.47 4.20
N LEU A 380 17.91 -26.68 4.31
CA LEU A 380 16.99 -26.73 5.44
C LEU A 380 15.74 -27.48 4.98
N GLU A 381 15.67 -28.78 5.24
CA GLU A 381 14.46 -29.56 5.00
C GLU A 381 13.37 -29.08 5.95
N SER A 382 12.22 -28.66 5.41
CA SER A 382 11.07 -28.27 6.20
C SER A 382 10.44 -29.51 6.82
N SER A 383 10.44 -29.60 8.15
CA SER A 383 9.71 -30.65 8.90
C SER A 383 8.18 -30.57 8.74
N VAL A 384 7.66 -29.56 8.03
CA VAL A 384 6.22 -29.31 7.84
C VAL A 384 5.56 -30.36 6.93
N PHE A 385 6.33 -31.11 6.13
CA PHE A 385 5.81 -32.12 5.20
C PHE A 385 6.21 -33.56 5.53
N GLN A 386 6.73 -33.85 6.73
CA GLN A 386 6.89 -35.23 7.19
C GLN A 386 5.58 -35.67 7.86
N THR A 387 4.70 -36.29 7.07
CA THR A 387 3.59 -37.13 7.56
C THR A 387 4.08 -38.52 7.94
#